data_AF-A0A1A9C6L2-F1
#
_entry.id   AF-A0A1A9C6L2-F1
#
_cell.length_a   1.000
_cell.length_b   1.000
_cell.length_c   1.000
_cell.angle_alpha   90.00
_cell.angle_beta   90.00
_cell.angle_gamma   90.00
#
_symmetry.space_group_name_H-M   'P 1'
#
loop_
_entity.id
_entity.type
_entity.pdbx_description
1 polymer ?
#
loop_
_entity_poly.entity_id
_entity_poly.type
_entity_poly.pdbx_seq_one_letter_code
_entity_poly.pdbx_strand_id
1 'polypeptide(L)'
;MVDTLRERGIGFKVLTGALANIDPSTADGRLMLQVVGAMAEFERSLVMERTRAGLDAAKAQGRTGGRPSVVNEDVLTVARARKAKGESVSAIAKALGASRATLYRRLGDDS
;
A
#
# COMPACT_ATOMS: atom_id res chain seq x y z
N MET A 1 17.69 14.32 3.90
CA MET A 1 18.66 13.21 3.68
C MET A 1 20.08 13.75 3.49
N VAL A 2 20.34 14.63 2.51
CA VAL A 2 21.72 15.13 2.29
C VAL A 2 22.16 16.13 3.36
N ASP A 3 21.26 16.96 3.88
CA ASP A 3 21.57 17.85 5.01
C ASP A 3 21.99 17.06 6.27
N THR A 4 21.31 15.93 6.53
CA THR A 4 21.63 15.01 7.63
C THR A 4 23.01 14.35 7.48
N LEU A 5 23.45 14.06 6.25
CA LEU A 5 24.81 13.54 6.01
C LEU A 5 25.86 14.61 6.31
N ARG A 6 25.57 15.85 5.94
CA ARG A 6 26.46 16.99 6.19
C ARG A 6 26.58 17.33 7.68
N GLU A 7 25.48 17.30 8.43
CA GLU A 7 25.49 17.47 9.90
C GLU A 7 26.40 16.46 10.60
N ARG A 8 26.59 15.29 9.98
CA ARG A 8 27.47 14.22 10.44
C ARG A 8 28.90 14.31 9.88
N GLY A 9 29.23 15.36 9.13
CA GLY A 9 30.53 15.55 8.48
C GLY A 9 30.78 14.61 7.29
N ILE A 10 29.74 14.01 6.72
CA ILE A 10 29.85 13.04 5.62
C ILE A 10 29.69 13.78 4.28
N GLY A 11 30.69 13.63 3.40
CA GLY A 11 30.63 14.15 2.03
C GLY A 11 29.71 13.33 1.12
N PHE A 12 28.94 14.00 0.28
CA PHE A 12 28.08 13.38 -0.73
C PHE A 12 28.61 13.72 -2.12
N LYS A 13 28.76 12.71 -2.99
CA LYS A 13 29.19 12.90 -4.38
C LYS A 13 28.33 12.05 -5.30
N VAL A 14 27.82 12.67 -6.35
CA VAL A 14 27.11 11.98 -7.42
C VAL A 14 28.13 11.56 -8.48
N LEU A 15 28.11 10.29 -8.89
CA LEU A 15 29.07 9.76 -9.86
C LEU A 15 28.51 9.69 -11.30
N THR A 16 27.19 9.71 -11.45
CA THR A 16 26.50 9.52 -12.73
C THR A 16 25.23 10.36 -12.83
N GLY A 17 24.77 10.62 -14.06
CA GLY A 17 23.57 11.42 -14.32
C GLY A 17 23.82 12.94 -14.34
N ALA A 18 22.74 13.72 -14.37
CA ALA A 18 22.79 15.17 -14.58
C ALA A 18 23.55 15.95 -13.49
N LEU A 19 23.70 15.38 -12.29
CA LEU A 19 24.38 16.00 -11.16
C LEU A 19 25.84 15.51 -10.99
N ALA A 20 26.36 14.67 -11.89
CA ALA A 20 27.70 14.06 -11.73
C ALA A 20 28.85 15.07 -11.68
N ASN A 21 28.68 16.23 -12.35
CA ASN A 21 29.67 17.31 -12.39
C ASN A 21 29.44 18.39 -11.33
N ILE A 22 28.46 18.18 -10.44
CA ILE A 22 28.12 19.15 -9.40
C ILE A 22 28.79 18.73 -8.10
N ASP A 23 29.56 19.65 -7.52
CA ASP A 23 30.13 19.48 -6.19
C ASP A 23 29.13 19.94 -5.11
N PRO A 24 28.52 19.01 -4.35
CA PRO A 24 27.52 19.34 -3.33
C PRO A 24 28.11 20.03 -2.09
N SER A 25 29.44 20.16 -2.00
CA SER A 25 30.12 20.93 -0.94
C SER A 25 30.12 22.44 -1.21
N THR A 26 29.88 22.86 -2.46
CA THR A 26 29.80 24.28 -2.87
C THR A 26 28.39 24.86 -2.64
N ALA A 27 28.27 26.19 -2.58
CA ALA A 27 26.97 26.86 -2.44
C ALA A 27 26.04 26.57 -3.62
N ASP A 28 26.56 26.68 -4.84
CA ASP A 28 25.81 26.43 -6.08
C ASP A 28 25.40 24.97 -6.21
N GLY A 29 26.29 24.04 -5.85
CA GLY A 29 25.97 22.62 -5.90
C GLY A 29 24.91 22.20 -4.88
N ARG A 30 24.88 22.84 -3.71
CA ARG A 30 23.78 22.66 -2.75
C ARG A 30 22.45 23.17 -3.29
N LEU A 31 22.44 24.36 -3.89
CA LEU A 31 21.23 24.92 -4.48
C LEU A 31 20.66 23.99 -5.55
N MET A 32 21.51 23.50 -6.47
CA MET A 32 21.08 22.60 -7.54
C MET A 32 20.54 21.27 -6.99
N LEU A 33 21.20 20.72 -5.97
CA LEU A 33 20.72 19.50 -5.30
C LEU A 33 19.36 19.71 -4.63
N GLN A 34 19.15 20.86 -3.97
CA GLN A 34 17.87 21.22 -3.36
C GLN A 34 16.76 21.39 -4.41
N VAL A 35 17.05 22.07 -5.52
CA VAL A 35 16.10 22.24 -6.63
C VAL A 35 15.69 20.89 -7.21
N VAL A 36 16.64 20.00 -7.49
CA VAL A 36 16.33 18.66 -7.99
C VAL A 36 15.55 17.83 -6.97
N GLY A 37 15.89 17.94 -5.67
CA GLY A 37 15.12 17.31 -4.60
C GLY A 37 13.68 17.79 -4.56
N ALA A 38 13.46 19.10 -4.63
CA ALA A 38 12.13 19.71 -4.65
C ALA A 38 11.33 19.30 -5.90
N MET A 39 11.98 19.22 -7.08
CA MET A 39 11.34 18.73 -8.30
C MET A 39 10.92 17.26 -8.17
N ALA A 40 11.76 16.40 -7.60
CA ALA A 40 11.42 15.00 -7.36
C ALA A 40 10.21 14.85 -6.41
N GLU A 41 10.13 15.67 -5.36
CA GLU A 41 8.98 15.71 -4.46
C GLU A 41 7.70 16.20 -5.14
N PHE A 42 7.82 17.21 -6.00
CA PHE A 42 6.71 17.72 -6.81
C PHE A 42 6.18 16.65 -7.77
N GLU A 43 7.05 15.99 -8.52
CA GLU A 43 6.66 14.91 -9.44
C GLU A 43 5.97 13.76 -8.71
N ARG A 44 6.50 13.36 -7.55
CA ARG A 44 5.88 12.33 -6.70
C ARG A 44 4.47 12.74 -6.28
N SER A 45 4.28 14.01 -5.91
CA SER A 45 2.97 14.54 -5.52
C SER A 45 1.97 14.48 -6.68
N LEU A 46 2.39 14.86 -7.90
CA LEU A 46 1.55 14.74 -9.10
C LEU A 46 1.20 13.29 -9.44
N VAL A 47 2.14 12.36 -9.32
CA VAL A 47 1.87 10.92 -9.53
C VAL A 47 0.83 10.41 -8.53
N MET A 48 0.93 10.81 -7.27
CA MET A 48 -0.05 10.46 -6.24
C MET A 48 -1.44 11.02 -6.57
N GLU A 49 -1.52 12.28 -6.96
CA GLU A 49 -2.78 12.93 -7.33
C GLU A 49 -3.47 12.19 -8.49
N ARG A 50 -2.73 11.90 -9.57
CA ARG A 50 -3.26 11.14 -10.71
C ARG A 50 -3.69 9.74 -10.33
N THR A 51 -2.94 9.07 -9.46
CA THR A 51 -3.30 7.73 -8.97
C THR A 51 -4.62 7.78 -8.21
N ARG A 52 -4.83 8.78 -7.34
CA ARG A 52 -6.10 8.95 -6.62
C ARG A 52 -7.26 9.22 -7.56
N ALA A 53 -7.09 10.14 -8.51
CA ALA A 53 -8.11 10.42 -9.52
C ALA A 53 -8.49 9.16 -10.32
N GLY A 54 -7.51 8.34 -10.70
CA GLY A 54 -7.75 7.07 -11.37
C GLY A 54 -8.49 6.05 -10.51
N LEU A 55 -8.16 5.95 -9.22
CA LEU A 55 -8.86 5.09 -8.27
C LEU A 55 -10.32 5.53 -8.06
N ASP A 56 -10.56 6.84 -7.98
CA ASP A 56 -11.92 7.37 -7.79
C ASP A 56 -12.79 7.15 -9.05
N ALA A 57 -12.21 7.34 -10.24
CA ALA A 57 -12.87 6.99 -11.49
C ALA A 57 -13.20 5.48 -11.58
N ALA A 58 -12.27 4.61 -11.19
CA ALA A 58 -12.50 3.16 -11.17
C ALA A 58 -13.60 2.78 -10.17
N LYS A 59 -13.64 3.39 -8.99
CA LYS A 59 -14.72 3.19 -8.00
C LYS A 59 -16.07 3.65 -8.53
N ALA A 60 -16.14 4.79 -9.21
CA ALA A 60 -17.37 5.28 -9.85
C ALA A 60 -17.90 4.32 -10.93
N GLN A 61 -17.00 3.57 -11.58
CA GLN A 61 -17.34 2.48 -12.50
C GLN A 61 -17.66 1.14 -11.82
N GLY A 62 -17.79 1.12 -10.48
CA GLY A 62 -18.12 -0.07 -9.70
C GLY A 62 -16.94 -1.00 -9.40
N ARG A 63 -15.69 -0.61 -9.71
CA ARG A 63 -14.50 -1.40 -9.38
C ARG A 63 -14.06 -1.11 -7.95
N THR A 64 -14.21 -2.08 -7.04
CA THR A 64 -13.88 -1.92 -5.62
C THR A 64 -12.37 -1.95 -5.34
N GLY A 65 -11.58 -2.63 -6.19
CA GLY A 65 -10.15 -2.86 -5.96
C GLY A 65 -9.87 -3.78 -4.77
N GLY A 66 -8.60 -3.91 -4.38
CA GLY A 66 -8.17 -4.73 -3.24
C GLY A 66 -8.10 -6.24 -3.52
N ARG A 67 -7.76 -7.01 -2.48
CA ARG A 67 -7.66 -8.48 -2.56
C ARG A 67 -9.07 -9.10 -2.65
N PRO A 68 -9.35 -9.97 -3.64
CA PRO A 68 -10.62 -10.66 -3.72
C PRO A 68 -10.95 -11.44 -2.44
N SER A 69 -12.21 -11.40 -2.01
CA SER A 69 -12.68 -12.17 -0.86
C SER A 69 -12.74 -13.65 -1.21
N VAL A 70 -12.14 -14.50 -0.38
CA VAL A 70 -12.23 -15.97 -0.50
C VAL A 70 -13.61 -16.48 -0.12
N VAL A 71 -14.33 -15.73 0.72
CA VAL A 71 -15.69 -16.06 1.18
C VAL A 71 -16.70 -15.19 0.43
N ASN A 72 -17.56 -15.82 -0.37
CA ASN A 72 -18.69 -15.21 -1.07
C ASN A 72 -20.02 -15.54 -0.34
N GLU A 73 -21.14 -15.02 -0.83
CA GLU A 73 -22.45 -15.24 -0.19
C GLU A 73 -22.91 -16.71 -0.22
N ASP A 74 -22.54 -17.47 -1.25
CA ASP A 74 -22.86 -18.90 -1.33
C ASP A 74 -22.17 -19.68 -0.21
N VAL A 75 -20.88 -19.41 -0.01
CA VAL A 75 -20.09 -19.99 1.09
C VAL A 75 -20.69 -19.60 2.44
N LEU A 76 -21.16 -18.36 2.61
CA LEU A 76 -21.82 -17.93 3.84
C LEU A 76 -23.17 -18.60 4.07
N THR A 77 -23.95 -18.79 3.01
CA THR A 77 -25.24 -19.48 3.08
C THR A 77 -25.05 -20.92 3.54
N VAL A 78 -24.08 -21.64 2.95
CA VAL A 78 -23.73 -23.00 3.37
C VAL A 78 -23.19 -23.02 4.80
N ALA A 79 -22.33 -22.07 5.16
CA ALA A 79 -21.78 -21.98 6.51
C ALA A 79 -22.86 -21.75 7.58
N ARG A 80 -23.82 -20.84 7.33
CA ARG A 80 -24.97 -20.59 8.22
C ARG A 80 -25.84 -21.82 8.38
N ALA A 81 -26.14 -22.53 7.28
CA ALA A 81 -26.94 -23.75 7.32
C ALA A 81 -26.25 -24.88 8.11
N ARG A 82 -24.94 -25.05 7.97
CA ARG A 82 -24.17 -26.03 8.75
C ARG A 82 -24.06 -25.66 10.22
N LYS A 83 -23.86 -24.38 10.52
CA LYS A 83 -23.86 -23.87 11.90
C LYS A 83 -25.21 -24.12 12.59
N ALA A 84 -26.33 -23.88 11.88
CA ALA A 84 -27.68 -24.16 12.41
C ALA A 84 -27.92 -25.65 12.72
N LYS A 85 -27.16 -26.55 12.07
CA LYS A 85 -27.16 -28.00 12.38
C LYS A 85 -26.24 -28.38 13.54
N GLY A 86 -25.57 -27.42 14.18
CA GLY A 86 -24.67 -27.63 15.32
C GLY A 86 -23.23 -27.98 14.95
N GLU A 87 -22.82 -27.87 13.69
CA GLU A 87 -21.41 -28.08 13.32
C GLU A 87 -20.51 -26.96 13.89
N SER A 88 -19.32 -27.33 14.37
CA SER A 88 -18.34 -26.35 14.86
C SER A 88 -17.78 -25.48 13.71
N VAL A 89 -17.53 -24.20 13.99
CA VAL A 89 -16.96 -23.25 13.02
C VAL A 89 -15.61 -23.74 12.47
N SER A 90 -14.83 -24.48 13.28
CA SER A 90 -13.57 -25.09 12.84
C SER A 90 -13.77 -26.18 11.77
N ALA A 91 -14.78 -27.03 11.93
CA ALA A 91 -15.09 -28.07 10.95
C ALA A 91 -15.62 -27.46 9.64
N ILE A 92 -16.49 -26.45 9.76
CA ILE A 92 -17.04 -25.70 8.62
C ILE A 92 -15.92 -25.00 7.85
N ALA A 93 -14.99 -24.35 8.55
CA ALA A 93 -13.83 -23.68 7.96
C ALA A 93 -12.98 -24.61 7.11
N LYS A 94 -12.64 -25.78 7.65
CA LYS A 94 -11.85 -26.80 6.95
C LYS A 94 -12.59 -27.32 5.72
N ALA A 95 -13.89 -27.56 5.83
CA ALA A 95 -14.71 -28.08 4.73
C ALA A 95 -14.89 -27.07 3.58
N LEU A 96 -14.96 -25.77 3.90
CA LEU A 96 -15.19 -24.70 2.93
C LEU A 96 -13.90 -24.02 2.45
N GLY A 97 -12.73 -24.49 2.87
CA GLY A 97 -11.43 -23.92 2.47
C GLY A 97 -11.20 -22.47 2.96
N ALA A 98 -11.94 -22.03 3.98
CA ALA A 98 -11.84 -20.69 4.54
C ALA A 98 -11.08 -20.72 5.88
N SER A 99 -10.39 -19.63 6.24
CA SER A 99 -9.79 -19.55 7.57
C SER A 99 -10.86 -19.37 8.65
N ARG A 100 -10.65 -19.97 9.83
CA ARG A 100 -11.55 -19.83 10.99
C ARG A 100 -11.85 -18.37 11.30
N ALA A 101 -10.82 -17.53 11.34
CA ALA A 101 -10.95 -16.09 11.58
C ALA A 101 -11.81 -15.37 10.53
N THR A 102 -11.77 -15.80 9.27
CA THR A 102 -12.62 -15.20 8.21
C THR A 102 -14.08 -15.59 8.41
N LEU A 103 -14.37 -16.82 8.82
CA LEU A 103 -15.73 -17.27 9.08
C LEU A 103 -16.33 -16.64 10.34
N TYR A 104 -15.59 -16.56 11.45
CA TYR A 104 -16.06 -15.89 12.67
C TYR A 104 -16.46 -14.43 12.38
N ARG A 105 -15.56 -13.66 11.77
CA ARG A 105 -15.80 -12.25 11.39
C ARG A 105 -17.02 -12.06 10.47
N ARG A 106 -17.33 -13.04 9.61
CA ARG A 106 -18.46 -12.95 8.66
C ARG A 106 -19.77 -13.53 9.21
N LEU A 107 -19.71 -14.43 10.19
CA LEU A 107 -20.89 -15.02 10.83
C LEU A 107 -21.37 -14.21 12.05
N GLY A 108 -20.65 -13.16 12.45
CA GLY A 108 -21.03 -12.30 13.57
C GLY A 108 -20.81 -12.93 14.95
N ASP A 109 -20.07 -14.04 15.01
CA ASP A 109 -19.64 -14.63 16.27
C ASP A 109 -18.32 -13.97 16.65
N ASP A 110 -18.40 -12.82 17.32
CA ASP A 110 -17.26 -12.27 18.05
C ASP A 110 -16.99 -13.20 19.24
N SER A 111 -15.91 -13.98 19.14
CA SER A 111 -15.26 -14.68 20.24
C SER A 111 -13.76 -14.72 19.99
#